data_AF-A0A928VA84-F1
#
_entry.id   AF-A0A928VA84-F1
#
_cell.length_a   1.000
_cell.length_b   1.000
_cell.length_c   1.000
_cell.angle_alpha   90.00
_cell.angle_beta   90.00
_cell.angle_gamma   90.00
#
_symmetry.space_group_name_H-M   'P 1'
#
loop_
_entity.id
_entity.type
_entity.pdbx_description
1 polymer ?
#
loop_
_entity_poly.entity_id
_entity_poly.type
_entity_poly.pdbx_seq_one_letter_code
_entity_poly.pdbx_strand_id
1 'polypeptide(L)' 'MSVTPRVLALDFDGVICDGLKEYFQTAWKAYARIWQAEMAPDGKYAPVFYRLRPVVETGWEMPVLIRA' A
#
# COMPACT_ATOMS: atom_id res chain seq x y z
N MET A 1 30.03 29.65 -5.03
CA MET A 1 29.77 28.74 -6.16
C MET A 1 28.69 27.76 -5.73
N SER A 2 27.54 27.71 -6.41
CA SER A 2 26.51 26.70 -6.08
C SER A 2 26.92 25.36 -6.64
N VAL A 3 26.85 24.32 -5.83
CA VAL A 3 27.11 22.94 -6.27
C VAL A 3 25.88 22.44 -7.01
N THR A 4 26.00 22.19 -8.31
CA THR A 4 24.92 21.55 -9.08
C THR A 4 24.93 20.04 -8.81
N PRO A 5 23.78 19.43 -8.46
CA PRO A 5 23.71 17.99 -8.26
C PRO A 5 24.11 17.23 -9.54
N ARG A 6 25.01 16.24 -9.42
CA ARG A 6 25.39 15.37 -10.55
C ARG A 6 24.47 14.16 -10.72
N VAL A 7 23.63 13.87 -9.73
CA VAL A 7 22.71 12.73 -9.72
C VAL A 7 21.33 13.24 -9.38
N LEU A 8 20.34 12.81 -10.17
CA LEU A 8 18.93 12.96 -9.91
C LEU A 8 18.36 11.56 -9.65
N ALA A 9 17.92 11.31 -8.42
CA ALA A 9 17.19 10.09 -8.05
C ALA A 9 15.70 10.43 -7.98
N LEU A 10 14.89 9.71 -8.75
CA LEU A 10 13.44 9.87 -8.80
C LEU A 10 12.80 8.57 -8.31
N ASP A 11 11.94 8.68 -7.31
CA ASP A 11 11.01 7.61 -6.98
C ASP A 11 9.80 7.75 -7.89
N PHE A 12 9.45 6.67 -8.60
CA PHE A 12 8.32 6.63 -9.52
C PHE A 12 7.10 5.90 -8.93
N ASP A 13 7.19 5.42 -7.68
CA ASP A 13 6.08 4.80 -6.98
C ASP A 13 4.92 5.78 -6.85
N GLY A 14 3.73 5.37 -7.31
CA GLY A 14 2.54 6.22 -7.34
C GLY A 14 2.53 7.30 -8.42
N VAL A 15 3.57 7.41 -9.26
CA VAL A 15 3.63 8.32 -10.41
C VAL A 15 3.43 7.57 -11.72
N ILE A 16 4.24 6.53 -11.98
CA ILE A 16 4.21 5.78 -13.24
C ILE A 16 3.34 4.53 -13.10
N CYS A 17 3.39 3.87 -11.94
CA CYS A 17 2.67 2.63 -11.68
C CYS A 17 1.63 2.83 -10.58
N ASP A 18 0.38 2.46 -10.88
CA ASP A 18 -0.67 2.31 -9.87
C ASP A 18 -0.49 0.96 -9.16
N GLY A 19 0.28 0.96 -8.06
CA GLY A 19 0.53 -0.21 -7.21
C GLY A 19 -0.56 -0.50 -6.18
N LEU A 20 -1.70 0.21 -6.19
CA LEU A 20 -2.72 0.06 -5.15
C LEU A 20 -3.29 -1.36 -5.09
N LYS A 21 -3.43 -2.02 -6.24
CA LYS A 21 -3.95 -3.39 -6.32
C LYS A 21 -2.99 -4.37 -5.64
N GLU A 22 -1.69 -4.24 -5.90
CA GLU A 22 -0.63 -5.05 -5.33
C GLU A 22 -0.50 -4.82 -3.82
N TYR A 23 -0.61 -3.56 -3.39
CA TYR A 23 -0.64 -3.21 -1.96
C TYR A 23 -1.82 -3.85 -1.26
N PHE A 24 -3.02 -3.74 -1.82
CA PHE A 24 -4.21 -4.38 -1.25
C PHE A 24 -4.08 -5.90 -1.18
N GLN A 25 -3.62 -6.55 -2.26
CA GLN A 25 -3.43 -8.01 -2.27
C GLN A 25 -2.41 -8.46 -1.23
N THR A 26 -1.30 -7.73 -1.08
CA THR A 26 -0.25 -8.06 -0.10
C THR A 26 -0.74 -7.84 1.33
N ALA A 27 -1.42 -6.71 1.57
CA ALA A 27 -2.05 -6.40 2.85
C ALA A 27 -3.11 -7.44 3.23
N TRP A 28 -3.94 -7.86 2.27
CA TRP A 28 -4.97 -8.89 2.50
C TRP A 28 -4.36 -10.24 2.88
N LYS A 29 -3.29 -10.66 2.19
CA LYS A 29 -2.59 -11.91 2.53
C LYS A 29 -2.04 -11.90 3.95
N ALA A 30 -1.48 -10.76 4.38
CA ALA A 30 -1.00 -10.59 5.75
C ALA A 30 -2.16 -10.57 6.75
N TYR A 31 -3.22 -9.80 6.45
CA TYR A 31 -4.44 -9.73 7.26
C TYR A 31 -5.06 -11.11 7.48
N ALA A 32 -5.23 -11.89 6.42
CA ALA A 32 -5.81 -13.23 6.48
C ALA A 32 -5.00 -14.17 7.37
N ARG A 33 -3.66 -14.09 7.35
CA ARG A 33 -2.77 -14.90 8.20
C ARG A 33 -2.72 -14.46 9.66
N ILE A 34 -2.88 -13.17 9.94
CA ILE A 34 -2.84 -12.63 11.30
C ILE A 34 -4.17 -12.91 12.02
N TRP A 35 -5.29 -12.75 11.29
CA TRP A 35 -6.63 -12.81 11.88
C TRP A 35 -7.46 -14.02 11.46
N GLN A 36 -6.88 -14.97 10.73
CA GLN A 36 -7.51 -16.22 10.29
C GLN A 36 -8.79 -16.00 9.48
N ALA A 37 -8.71 -15.03 8.57
CA ALA A 37 -9.75 -14.72 7.61
C ALA A 37 -9.58 -15.51 6.30
N GLU A 38 -10.57 -15.43 5.42
CA GLU A 38 -10.49 -16.05 4.10
C GLU A 38 -9.37 -15.41 3.24
N MET A 39 -8.66 -16.25 2.48
CA MET A 39 -7.55 -15.78 1.64
C MET A 39 -7.99 -14.92 0.45
N ALA A 40 -9.25 -15.05 0.02
CA ALA A 40 -9.83 -14.24 -1.04
C ALA A 40 -10.72 -13.15 -0.41
N PRO A 41 -10.52 -11.86 -0.75
CA PRO A 41 -11.39 -10.79 -0.29
C PRO A 41 -12.74 -10.80 -1.02
N ASP A 42 -13.82 -10.50 -0.32
CA ASP A 42 -15.19 -10.36 -0.85
C ASP A 42 -15.45 -9.04 -1.60
N GLY A 43 -14.38 -8.37 -2.07
CA GLY A 43 -14.43 -7.17 -2.91
C GLY A 43 -14.74 -5.86 -2.18
N LYS A 44 -15.37 -5.88 -0.99
CA LYS A 44 -15.80 -4.66 -0.28
C LYS A 44 -14.65 -3.87 0.36
N TYR A 45 -13.54 -4.54 0.66
CA TYR A 45 -12.40 -3.91 1.36
C TYR A 45 -11.50 -3.10 0.43
N ALA A 46 -11.40 -3.47 -0.85
CA ALA A 46 -10.47 -2.81 -1.77
C ALA A 46 -10.79 -1.32 -1.96
N PRO A 47 -12.06 -0.89 -2.22
CA PRO A 47 -12.38 0.53 -2.35
C PRO A 47 -12.08 1.36 -1.09
N VAL A 48 -12.30 0.78 0.09
CA VAL A 48 -12.02 1.44 1.38
C VAL A 48 -10.50 1.57 1.58
N PHE A 49 -9.76 0.49 1.31
CA PHE A 49 -8.31 0.49 1.38
C PHE A 49 -7.68 1.52 0.44
N TYR A 50 -8.15 1.61 -0.81
CA TYR A 50 -7.64 2.60 -1.78
C TYR A 50 -7.87 4.04 -1.32
N ARG A 51 -9.07 4.31 -0.78
CA ARG A 51 -9.41 5.64 -0.24
C ARG A 51 -8.53 6.02 0.95
N LEU A 52 -8.24 5.06 1.82
CA LEU A 52 -7.50 5.31 3.06
C LEU A 52 -6.00 5.06 2.95
N ARG A 53 -5.47 4.59 1.81
CA ARG A 53 -4.01 4.40 1.62
C ARG A 53 -3.16 5.61 2.06
N PRO A 54 -3.57 6.88 1.87
CA PRO A 54 -2.79 8.03 2.35
C PRO A 54 -2.57 8.11 3.86
N VAL A 55 -3.34 7.38 4.68
CA VAL A 55 -3.15 7.36 6.15
C VAL A 55 -2.03 6.42 6.59
N VAL A 56 -1.54 5.57 5.70
CA VAL A 56 -0.46 4.62 5.97
C VAL A 56 0.89 5.31 5.76
N GLU A 57 1.62 5.47 6.86
CA GLU A 57 2.96 6.07 6.91
C GLU A 57 4.05 5.01 6.69
N THR A 58 3.81 3.77 7.16
CA THR A 58 4.77 2.66 7.08
C THR A 58 4.11 1.38 6.55
N GLY A 59 4.83 0.61 5.74
CA GLY A 59 4.27 -0.57 5.06
C GLY A 59 3.64 -1.64 5.96
N TRP A 60 4.05 -1.76 7.22
CA TRP A 60 3.48 -2.72 8.16
C TRP A 60 2.04 -2.38 8.60
N GLU A 61 1.59 -1.14 8.40
CA GLU A 61 0.26 -0.66 8.82
C GLU A 61 -0.85 -1.08 7.84
N MET A 62 -0.51 -1.45 6.60
CA MET A 62 -1.49 -1.80 5.57
C MET A 62 -2.46 -2.92 5.98
N PRO A 63 -2.03 -4.03 6.62
CA PRO A 63 -2.96 -5.06 7.08
C PRO A 63 -3.85 -4.60 8.24
N VAL A 64 -3.38 -3.65 9.05
CA VAL A 64 -4.14 -3.05 10.16
C VAL A 64 -5.28 -2.19 9.60
N LEU A 65 -5.00 -1.43 8.53
CA LEU A 65 -6.00 -0.60 7.85
C LEU A 65 -7.22 -1.39 7.37
N ILE A 66 -7.05 -2.66 6.99
CA ILE A 66 -8.15 -3.55 6.56
C ILE A 66 -9.15 -3.81 7.71
N ARG A 67 -8.68 -3.74 8.96
CA ARG A 67 -9.49 -4.02 10.16
C ARG A 67 -10.11 -2.78 10.79
N ALA A 68 -9.68 -1.58 10.39
CA ALA A 68 -10.09 -0.31 10.95
C ALA A 68 -11.58 0.00 10.71
#